data_AF-A0A2E0JZW3-F1
#
_entry.id   AF-A0A2E0JZW3-F1
#
_cell.length_a   1.000
_cell.length_b   1.000
_cell.length_c   1.000
_cell.angle_alpha   90.00
_cell.angle_beta   90.00
_cell.angle_gamma   90.00
#
_symmetry.space_group_name_H-M   'P 1'
#
loop_
_entity.id
_entity.type
_entity.pdbx_description
1 polymer ?
#
loop_
_entity_poly.entity_id
_entity_poly.type
_entity_poly.pdbx_seq_one_letter_code
_entity_poly.pdbx_strand_id
1 'polypeptide(L)'
;MNALPLVFSGKRCPNVLFSRLKAGATIPPHNGMINSRLIGHLPLIIPDDCGFRVGNQTRQWALGEAFLFDDTIEHEAWNHSSEDRFVLILEVWKPELNEAEQELITRMLTAVDSYGA
;
A
#
# COMPACT_ATOMS: atom_id res chain seq x y z
N MET A 1 -0.75 -7.70 22.94
CA MET A 1 -0.79 -7.59 21.47
C MET A 1 -0.35 -6.19 21.11
N ASN A 2 0.78 -6.06 20.40
CA ASN A 2 1.18 -4.75 19.87
C ASN A 2 0.29 -4.46 18.65
N ALA A 3 -0.40 -3.33 18.66
CA ALA A 3 -1.19 -2.89 17.51
C ALA A 3 -0.26 -2.55 16.33
N LEU A 4 -0.69 -2.78 15.09
CA LEU A 4 0.04 -2.35 13.90
C LEU A 4 0.12 -0.81 13.88
N PRO A 5 1.23 -0.20 13.43
CA PRO A 5 1.41 1.25 13.37
C PRO A 5 0.66 1.86 12.17
N LEU A 6 -0.65 1.65 12.13
CA LEU A 6 -1.52 2.13 11.06
C LEU A 6 -1.55 3.66 11.01
N VAL A 7 -1.66 4.20 9.80
CA VAL A 7 -1.74 5.65 9.56
C VAL A 7 -3.17 6.11 9.76
N PHE A 8 -3.51 6.74 10.89
CA PHE A 8 -4.82 7.36 11.08
C PHE A 8 -4.74 8.87 10.78
N SER A 9 -5.11 9.28 9.57
CA SER A 9 -5.03 10.69 9.16
C SER A 9 -6.16 11.12 8.23
N GLY A 10 -7.09 11.90 8.78
CA GLY A 10 -8.20 12.52 8.03
C GLY A 10 -9.12 11.50 7.35
N LYS A 11 -9.60 11.82 6.15
CA LYS A 11 -10.39 10.92 5.29
C LYS A 11 -9.52 10.07 4.36
N ARG A 12 -8.20 10.23 4.41
CA ARG A 12 -7.25 9.63 3.46
C ARG A 12 -6.63 8.32 3.96
N CYS A 13 -6.48 8.16 5.28
CA CYS A 13 -5.84 7.02 5.92
C CYS A 13 -6.55 6.68 7.27
N PRO A 14 -6.55 5.41 7.71
CA PRO A 14 -5.84 4.29 7.09
C PRO A 14 -6.70 3.68 6.00
N ASN A 15 -6.09 3.33 4.88
CA ASN A 15 -6.70 2.34 4.00
C ASN A 15 -6.30 0.95 4.46
N VAL A 16 -7.30 0.16 4.84
CA VAL A 16 -7.19 -1.29 5.00
C VAL A 16 -8.23 -1.92 4.09
N LEU A 17 -7.80 -2.54 3.00
CA LEU A 17 -8.71 -3.01 1.96
C LEU A 17 -8.24 -4.32 1.33
N PHE A 18 -9.21 -5.12 0.89
CA PHE A 18 -8.93 -6.24 0.01
C PHE A 18 -8.81 -5.73 -1.42
N SER A 19 -7.66 -5.99 -2.03
CA SER A 19 -7.39 -5.65 -3.42
C SER A 19 -7.48 -6.90 -4.28
N ARG A 20 -8.42 -6.88 -5.22
CA ARG A 20 -8.59 -7.91 -6.24
C ARG A 20 -7.99 -7.43 -7.54
N LEU A 21 -7.05 -8.19 -8.08
CA LEU A 21 -6.56 -8.02 -9.44
C LEU A 21 -7.11 -9.15 -10.31
N LYS A 22 -7.96 -8.81 -11.29
CA LYS A 22 -8.63 -9.80 -12.13
C LYS A 22 -7.64 -10.63 -12.95
N ALA A 23 -8.03 -11.85 -13.31
CA ALA A 23 -7.32 -12.66 -14.30
C ALA A 23 -6.98 -11.86 -15.57
N GLY A 24 -5.75 -12.00 -16.06
CA GLY A 24 -5.22 -11.28 -17.22
C GLY A 24 -5.00 -9.77 -17.05
N ALA A 25 -5.24 -9.19 -15.88
CA ALA A 25 -5.13 -7.74 -15.67
C ALA A 25 -3.69 -7.28 -15.37
N THR A 26 -3.37 -6.07 -15.82
CA THR A 26 -2.13 -5.36 -15.48
C THR A 26 -2.49 -3.96 -15.00
N ILE A 27 -1.90 -3.56 -13.88
CA ILE A 27 -1.86 -2.17 -13.41
C ILE A 27 -0.57 -1.58 -13.95
N PRO A 28 -0.63 -0.56 -14.82
CA PRO A 28 0.57 0.01 -15.42
C PRO A 28 1.46 0.70 -14.37
N PRO A 29 2.72 1.01 -14.72
CA PRO A 29 3.62 1.77 -13.86
C PRO A 29 2.99 3.09 -13.40
N HIS A 30 3.02 3.34 -12.09
CA HIS A 30 2.52 4.55 -11.47
C HIS A 30 3.21 4.84 -10.14
N ASN A 31 2.92 6.00 -9.56
CA ASN A 31 3.45 6.45 -8.27
C ASN A 31 2.29 6.84 -7.35
N GLY A 32 2.48 6.57 -6.06
CA GLY A 32 1.70 7.14 -4.98
C GLY A 32 2.06 8.60 -4.74
N MET A 33 1.19 9.31 -4.02
CA MET A 33 1.31 10.75 -3.80
C MET A 33 1.90 11.13 -2.43
N ILE A 34 1.86 10.24 -1.45
CA ILE A 34 2.14 10.55 -0.05
C ILE A 34 3.35 9.75 0.43
N ASN A 35 4.46 10.44 0.72
CA ASN A 35 5.72 9.80 1.10
C ASN A 35 5.89 9.58 2.61
N SER A 36 4.86 9.82 3.42
CA SER A 36 4.92 9.66 4.90
C SER A 36 4.53 8.25 5.36
N ARG A 37 4.17 7.36 4.45
CA ARG A 37 3.67 6.02 4.73
C ARG A 37 4.37 4.98 3.87
N LEU A 38 4.27 3.73 4.29
CA LEU A 38 4.57 2.56 3.47
C LEU A 38 3.27 1.80 3.21
N ILE A 39 3.20 1.19 2.03
CA ILE A 39 2.09 0.32 1.65
C ILE A 39 2.50 -1.12 1.91
N GLY A 40 1.69 -1.81 2.69
CA GLY A 40 1.84 -3.23 2.99
C GLY A 40 0.93 -4.07 2.12
N HIS A 41 1.50 -5.07 1.45
CA HIS A 41 0.75 -6.11 0.76
C HIS A 41 0.91 -7.43 1.50
N LEU A 42 -0.18 -7.93 2.08
CA LEU A 42 -0.27 -9.28 2.61
C LEU A 42 -0.92 -10.20 1.57
N PRO A 43 -0.20 -11.19 1.01
CA PRO A 43 -0.74 -12.06 -0.02
C PRO A 43 -1.71 -13.07 0.57
N LEU A 44 -2.91 -13.17 -0.01
CA LEU A 44 -3.97 -14.07 0.47
C LEU A 44 -4.23 -15.21 -0.53
N ILE A 45 -4.40 -14.85 -1.81
CA ILE A 45 -4.59 -15.79 -2.91
C ILE A 45 -3.75 -15.28 -4.08
N ILE A 46 -2.71 -16.03 -4.43
CA ILE A 46 -1.77 -15.67 -5.50
C ILE A 46 -1.68 -16.85 -6.47
N PRO A 47 -2.38 -16.78 -7.62
CA PRO A 47 -2.19 -17.73 -8.71
C PRO A 47 -0.79 -17.65 -9.32
N ASP A 48 -0.46 -18.60 -10.20
CA ASP A 48 0.76 -18.58 -11.00
C ASP A 48 0.84 -17.32 -11.88
N ASP A 49 2.05 -16.91 -12.26
CA ASP A 49 2.28 -15.76 -13.16
C ASP A 49 1.66 -14.42 -12.68
N CYS A 50 1.58 -14.26 -11.36
CA CYS A 50 1.28 -12.99 -10.70
C CYS A 50 2.59 -12.32 -10.26
N GLY A 51 2.66 -10.99 -10.37
CA GLY A 51 3.84 -10.26 -9.93
C GLY A 51 3.59 -8.82 -9.57
N PHE A 52 4.64 -8.23 -9.01
CA PHE A 52 4.66 -6.87 -8.52
C PHE A 52 6.09 -6.34 -8.62
N ARG A 53 6.27 -5.15 -9.19
CA ARG A 53 7.58 -4.49 -9.26
C ARG A 53 7.52 -3.16 -8.55
N VAL A 54 8.57 -2.82 -7.82
CA VAL A 54 8.82 -1.49 -7.24
C VAL A 54 10.23 -1.08 -7.62
N GLY A 55 10.35 0.04 -8.34
CA GLY A 55 11.62 0.49 -8.91
C GLY A 55 12.21 -0.60 -9.82
N ASN A 56 13.46 -0.98 -9.56
CA ASN A 56 14.17 -2.02 -10.30
C ASN A 56 14.02 -3.43 -9.70
N GLN A 57 13.14 -3.63 -8.71
CA GLN A 57 12.99 -4.90 -8.01
C GLN A 57 11.60 -5.50 -8.22
N THR A 58 11.57 -6.68 -8.84
CA THR A 58 10.37 -7.52 -8.84
C THR A 58 10.28 -8.29 -7.52
N ARG A 59 9.16 -8.15 -6.82
CA ARG A 59 8.86 -8.82 -5.56
C ARG A 59 8.30 -10.20 -5.84
N GLN A 60 8.85 -11.19 -5.15
CA GLN A 60 8.27 -12.53 -5.09
C GLN A 60 7.16 -12.53 -4.05
N TRP A 61 6.03 -13.16 -4.38
CA TRP A 61 4.93 -13.33 -3.44
C TRP A 61 5.21 -14.50 -2.49
N ALA A 62 5.04 -14.28 -1.20
CA ALA A 62 5.05 -15.32 -0.18
C ALA A 62 3.70 -15.30 0.56
N LEU A 63 2.92 -16.38 0.44
CA LEU A 63 1.59 -16.44 1.04
C LEU A 63 1.66 -16.27 2.55
N GLY A 64 0.85 -15.36 3.10
CA GLY A 64 0.83 -15.05 4.53
C GLY A 64 1.98 -14.16 5.02
N GLU A 65 2.93 -13.79 4.16
CA GLU A 65 4.04 -12.91 4.51
C GLU A 65 3.87 -11.54 3.87
N ALA A 66 3.61 -10.53 4.70
CA ALA A 66 3.49 -9.17 4.21
C ALA A 66 4.85 -8.58 3.85
N PHE A 67 4.91 -7.80 2.78
CA PHE A 67 6.02 -6.89 2.53
C PHE A 67 5.52 -5.45 2.50
N LEU A 68 6.43 -4.53 2.85
CA LEU A 68 6.21 -3.09 2.78
C LEU A 68 7.00 -2.50 1.62
N PHE A 69 6.44 -1.50 0.97
CA PHE A 69 7.15 -0.69 -0.04
C PHE A 69 6.73 0.77 0.04
N ASP A 70 7.61 1.65 -0.44
CA ASP A 70 7.31 3.05 -0.66
C ASP A 70 6.62 3.19 -2.02
N ASP A 71 5.31 3.49 -2.01
CA ASP A 71 4.53 3.61 -3.24
C ASP A 71 4.87 4.87 -4.04
N THR A 72 5.62 5.82 -3.47
CA THR A 72 6.12 6.97 -4.24
C THR A 72 7.22 6.57 -5.23
N ILE A 73 7.84 5.41 -5.04
CA ILE A 73 8.68 4.77 -6.06
C ILE A 73 7.78 4.15 -7.13
N GLU A 74 8.15 4.30 -8.40
CA GLU A 74 7.35 3.75 -9.50
C GLU A 74 7.14 2.25 -9.31
N HIS A 75 5.88 1.82 -9.39
CA HIS A 75 5.51 0.44 -9.20
C HIS A 75 4.39 0.01 -10.14
N GLU A 76 4.33 -1.28 -10.40
CA GLU A 76 3.32 -1.91 -11.25
C GLU A 76 2.94 -3.29 -10.69
N ALA A 77 1.80 -3.80 -11.12
CA ALA A 77 1.28 -5.09 -10.68
C ALA A 77 0.66 -5.83 -11.85
N TRP A 78 0.83 -7.15 -11.89
CA TRP A 78 0.18 -7.97 -12.90
C TRP A 78 -0.37 -9.26 -12.33
N ASN A 79 -1.39 -9.77 -13.03
CA ASN A 79 -1.95 -11.09 -12.88
C ASN A 79 -2.14 -11.63 -14.30
N HIS A 80 -1.18 -12.40 -14.80
CA HIS A 80 -1.25 -13.03 -16.12
C HIS A 80 -1.85 -14.44 -16.06
N SER A 81 -2.33 -14.85 -14.88
CA SER A 81 -3.05 -16.10 -14.66
C SER A 81 -4.48 -16.07 -15.20
N SER A 82 -5.12 -17.24 -15.18
CA SER A 82 -6.55 -17.43 -15.45
C SER A 82 -7.47 -17.23 -14.23
N GLU A 83 -6.91 -16.94 -13.05
CA GLU A 83 -7.65 -16.81 -11.79
C GLU A 83 -7.46 -15.42 -11.17
N ASP A 84 -8.36 -15.00 -10.28
CA ASP A 84 -8.25 -13.69 -9.63
C ASP A 84 -7.20 -13.74 -8.50
N ARG A 85 -6.37 -12.69 -8.41
CA ARG A 85 -5.39 -12.49 -7.34
C ARG A 85 -5.97 -11.61 -6.23
N PHE A 86 -5.78 -11.99 -4.97
CA PHE A 86 -6.23 -11.24 -3.80
C PHE A 86 -5.08 -10.95 -2.83
N VAL A 87 -4.94 -9.68 -2.46
CA VAL A 87 -4.03 -9.22 -1.40
C VAL A 87 -4.80 -8.35 -0.42
N LEU A 88 -4.42 -8.37 0.86
CA LEU A 88 -4.81 -7.34 1.82
C LEU A 88 -3.80 -6.19 1.72
N ILE A 89 -4.29 -4.99 1.46
CA ILE A 89 -3.50 -3.77 1.47
C ILE A 89 -3.73 -3.06 2.80
N LEU A 90 -2.65 -2.61 3.43
CA LEU A 90 -2.68 -1.76 4.61
C LEU A 90 -1.63 -0.65 4.51
N GLU A 91 -1.83 0.44 5.25
CA GLU A 91 -0.91 1.56 5.28
C GLU A 91 -0.31 1.71 6.68
N VAL A 92 1.01 1.81 6.75
CA VAL A 92 1.75 2.02 8.01
C VAL A 92 2.63 3.25 7.93
N TRP A 93 2.89 3.88 9.08
CA TRP A 93 3.83 4.99 9.12
C TRP A 93 5.21 4.54 8.68
N LYS A 94 5.93 5.45 8.00
CA LYS A 94 7.36 5.26 7.78
C LYS A 94 8.07 5.17 9.14
N PRO A 95 8.96 4.17 9.34
CA PRO A 95 9.61 3.95 10.63
C PRO A 95 10.54 5.10 11.04
N GLU A 96 10.94 5.95 10.10
CA GLU A 96 11.76 7.14 10.35
C GLU A 96 10.98 8.29 10.99
N LEU A 97 9.63 8.25 10.98
CA LEU A 97 8.79 9.30 11.53
C LEU A 97 8.52 9.10 13.02
N ASN A 98 8.89 10.07 13.83
CA ASN A 98 8.56 10.09 15.25
C ASN A 98 7.11 10.53 15.51
N GLU A 99 6.63 10.36 16.74
CA GLU A 99 5.24 10.67 17.13
C GLU A 99 4.84 12.12 16.86
N ALA A 100 5.74 13.09 17.10
CA ALA A 100 5.47 14.50 16.85
C ALA A 100 5.34 14.80 15.34
N GLU A 101 6.17 14.16 14.51
CA GLU A 101 6.07 14.27 13.05
C GLU A 101 4.77 13.64 12.53
N GLN A 102 4.40 12.46 13.04
CA GLN A 102 3.14 11.80 12.71
C GLN A 102 1.94 12.69 13.07
N GLU A 103 1.96 13.35 14.23
CA GLU A 103 0.92 14.29 14.66
C GLU A 103 0.83 15.50 13.70
N LEU A 104 1.98 16.13 13.38
CA LEU A 104 2.02 17.29 12.49
C LEU A 104 1.51 16.95 11.08
N ILE A 105 1.91 15.80 10.53
CA ILE A 105 1.44 15.31 9.23
C ILE A 105 -0.07 15.04 9.29
N THR A 106 -0.55 14.40 10.36
CA THR A 106 -1.98 14.12 10.55
C THR A 106 -2.81 15.40 10.60
N ARG A 107 -2.33 16.42 11.32
CA ARG A 107 -2.96 17.74 11.39
C ARG A 107 -2.99 18.43 10.03
N MET A 108 -1.88 18.38 9.29
CA MET A 108 -1.78 18.94 7.95
C MET A 108 -2.78 18.27 7.00
N LEU A 109 -2.81 16.93 6.93
CA LEU A 109 -3.71 16.20 6.04
C LEU A 109 -5.18 16.44 6.37
N THR A 110 -5.52 16.45 7.66
CA THR A 110 -6.87 16.79 8.13
C THR A 110 -7.28 18.21 7.74
N ALA A 111 -6.37 19.18 7.87
CA ALA A 111 -6.63 20.56 7.47
C ALA A 111 -6.89 20.67 5.96
N VAL A 112 -6.11 19.97 5.12
CA VAL A 112 -6.35 19.92 3.67
C VAL A 112 -7.70 19.28 3.35
N ASP A 113 -8.10 18.21 4.05
CA ASP A 113 -9.42 17.59 3.86
C ASP A 113 -10.59 18.52 4.22
N SER A 114 -10.37 19.47 5.13
CA SER A 114 -11.34 20.49 5.51
C SER A 114 -11.29 21.75 4.65
N TYR A 115 -10.25 21.92 3.83
CA TYR A 115 -10.06 23.13 3.04
C TYR A 115 -11.05 23.16 1.87
N GLY A 116 -12.00 24.10 1.91
CA GLY A 116 -13.05 24.25 0.90
C GLY A 116 -14.30 23.40 1.14
N ALA A 117 -14.42 22.78 2.32
CA ALA A 117 -15.66 22.14 2.80
C ALA A 117 -16.62 23.15 3.44
#